data_AF-A0A1V4CYG1-F1
#
_entry.id   AF-A0A1V4CYG1-F1
#
_cell.length_a   1.000
_cell.length_b   1.000
_cell.length_c   1.000
_cell.angle_alpha   90.00
_cell.angle_beta   90.00
_cell.angle_gamma   90.00
#
_symmetry.space_group_name_H-M   'P 1'
#
loop_
_entity.id
_entity.type
_entity.pdbx_description
1 polymer ?
#
loop_
_entity_poly.entity_id
_entity_poly.type
_entity_poly.pdbx_seq_one_letter_code
_entity_poly.pdbx_strand_id
1 'polypeptide(L)'
;MATTDNTLLIIERAHRGAVETQFADTLFFVRELHRQSGGIHVVLRGLAASYAVDTPYEAALRIAGRTLDTLPDPRRLLRQLLDDGATVFVEEADLSALGARARERLLPGVRRVAGADLVSRWSDYARVWFF
;
A
#
# COMPACT_ATOMS: atom_id res chain seq x y z
N MET A 1 11.43 -9.38 27.21
CA MET A 1 11.17 -9.36 25.76
C MET A 1 10.55 -8.03 25.46
N ALA A 2 11.21 -7.18 24.65
CA ALA A 2 10.61 -5.92 24.24
C ALA A 2 9.40 -6.26 23.36
N THR A 3 8.19 -6.07 23.88
CA THR A 3 6.97 -6.12 23.09
C THR A 3 7.04 -4.92 22.16
N THR A 4 7.54 -5.11 20.95
CA THR A 4 7.59 -4.03 19.97
C THR A 4 6.15 -3.62 19.72
N ASP A 5 5.79 -2.38 20.03
CA ASP A 5 4.45 -1.78 19.89
C ASP A 5 4.11 -1.56 18.39
N ASN A 6 4.48 -2.52 17.56
CA ASN A 6 4.38 -2.47 16.12
C ASN A 6 2.92 -2.69 15.71
N THR A 7 2.44 -1.77 14.87
CA THR A 7 1.11 -1.83 14.28
C THR A 7 1.21 -2.35 12.84
N LEU A 8 0.36 -3.31 12.51
CA LEU A 8 0.17 -3.82 11.16
C LEU A 8 -1.05 -3.14 10.52
N LEU A 9 -0.86 -2.54 9.35
CA LEU A 9 -1.91 -1.94 8.54
C LEU A 9 -2.12 -2.78 7.29
N ILE A 10 -3.33 -3.28 7.10
CA ILE A 10 -3.71 -4.05 5.92
C ILE A 10 -4.58 -3.15 5.05
N ILE A 11 -4.13 -2.92 3.82
CA ILE A 11 -4.85 -2.10 2.82
C ILE A 11 -5.34 -3.06 1.73
N GLU A 12 -6.66 -3.14 1.55
CA GLU A 12 -7.27 -4.06 0.59
C GLU A 12 -7.92 -3.32 -0.59
N ARG A 13 -8.42 -2.11 -0.30
CA ARG A 13 -9.15 -1.28 -1.27
C ARG A 13 -8.19 -0.35 -2.02
N ALA A 14 -8.06 -0.56 -3.33
CA ALA A 14 -7.34 0.38 -4.19
C ALA A 14 -8.22 1.57 -4.58
N HIS A 15 -8.44 2.49 -3.65
CA HIS A 15 -9.13 3.72 -3.96
C HIS A 15 -8.34 4.51 -5.01
N ARG A 16 -8.94 4.69 -6.19
CA ARG A 16 -8.53 5.74 -7.14
C ARG A 16 -9.37 6.95 -6.75
N GLY A 17 -8.86 7.79 -5.85
CA GLY A 17 -9.59 8.91 -5.21
C GLY A 17 -10.12 9.98 -6.17
N ALA A 18 -11.03 9.61 -7.07
CA ALA A 18 -11.41 10.41 -8.23
C ALA A 18 -12.91 10.74 -8.29
N VAL A 19 -13.76 10.07 -7.50
CA VAL A 19 -15.23 10.31 -7.57
C VAL A 19 -15.91 10.24 -6.21
N GLU A 20 -15.44 9.38 -5.30
CA GLU A 20 -15.96 9.30 -3.94
C GLU A 20 -15.15 10.24 -3.03
N THR A 21 -15.86 11.14 -2.36
CA THR A 21 -15.37 12.07 -1.33
C THR A 21 -14.43 11.41 -0.33
N GLN A 22 -13.14 11.36 -0.61
CA GLN A 22 -12.11 11.07 0.37
C GLN A 22 -11.04 12.14 0.25
N PHE A 23 -11.13 13.12 1.15
CA PHE A 23 -10.16 14.20 1.30
C PHE A 23 -8.76 13.70 1.71
N ALA A 24 -8.61 12.42 2.05
CA ALA A 24 -7.35 11.80 2.40
C ALA A 24 -7.20 10.43 1.72
N ASP A 25 -6.13 10.29 0.94
CA ASP A 25 -5.64 9.00 0.44
C ASP A 25 -5.17 8.13 1.63
N THR A 26 -5.54 6.84 1.65
CA THR A 26 -5.14 5.93 2.74
C THR A 26 -3.63 5.91 2.96
N LEU A 27 -2.82 5.94 1.90
CA LEU A 27 -1.36 5.94 2.00
C LEU A 27 -0.82 7.25 2.57
N PHE A 28 -1.52 8.37 2.34
CA PHE A 28 -1.17 9.64 3.01
C PHE A 28 -1.35 9.52 4.53
N PHE A 29 -2.49 9.00 5.00
CA PHE A 29 -2.72 8.79 6.43
C PHE A 29 -1.71 7.81 7.04
N VAL A 30 -1.45 6.70 6.36
CA VAL A 30 -0.49 5.66 6.77
C VAL A 30 0.92 6.23 6.96
N ARG A 31 1.34 7.13 6.06
CA ARG A 31 2.64 7.80 6.16
C ARG A 31 2.74 8.72 7.37
N GLU A 32 1.71 9.53 7.63
CA GLU A 32 1.71 10.40 8.81
C GLU A 32 1.67 9.60 10.11
N LEU A 33 0.92 8.49 10.13
CA LEU A 33 0.91 7.57 11.26
C LEU A 33 2.29 6.95 11.51
N HIS A 34 3.00 6.49 10.47
CA HIS A 34 4.35 5.94 10.57
C HIS A 34 5.31 6.88 11.32
N ARG A 35 5.27 8.16 10.96
CA ARG A 35 6.14 9.20 11.52
C ARG A 35 5.86 9.48 13.00
N GLN A 36 4.61 9.27 13.43
CA GLN A 36 4.18 9.55 14.80
C GLN A 36 4.23 8.33 15.72
N SER A 37 4.16 7.11 15.19
CA SER A 37 4.09 5.86 15.97
C SER A 37 5.44 5.18 16.21
N GLY A 38 6.54 5.71 15.64
CA GLY A 38 7.86 5.08 15.74
C GLY A 38 8.04 3.85 14.85
N GLY A 39 7.15 3.64 13.87
CA GLY A 39 7.20 2.51 12.95
C GLY A 39 5.82 1.88 12.69
N ILE A 40 5.60 1.45 11.45
CA ILE A 40 4.44 0.63 11.06
C ILE A 40 4.87 -0.38 10.01
N HIS A 41 4.15 -1.51 9.94
CA HIS A 41 4.22 -2.42 8.82
C HIS A 41 2.94 -2.30 8.00
N VAL A 42 3.06 -2.33 6.68
CA VAL A 42 1.94 -2.25 5.75
C VAL A 42 1.87 -3.52 4.92
N VAL A 43 0.67 -4.02 4.69
CA VAL A 43 0.40 -5.11 3.76
C VAL A 43 -0.59 -4.63 2.71
N LEU A 44 -0.20 -4.79 1.45
CA LEU A 44 -1.04 -4.54 0.30
C LEU A 44 -1.69 -5.86 -0.15
N ARG A 45 -3.02 -5.91 -0.11
CA ARG A 45 -3.83 -7.05 -0.53
C ARG A 45 -4.88 -6.63 -1.55
N GLY A 46 -5.51 -7.61 -2.19
CA GLY A 46 -6.53 -7.40 -3.22
C GLY A 46 -6.07 -6.41 -4.28
N LEU A 47 -6.90 -5.41 -4.57
CA LEU A 47 -6.57 -4.41 -5.59
C LEU A 47 -5.39 -3.51 -5.17
N ALA A 48 -5.17 -3.31 -3.86
CA ALA A 48 -4.07 -2.46 -3.37
C ALA A 48 -2.69 -3.06 -3.69
N ALA A 49 -2.59 -4.36 -3.99
CA ALA A 49 -1.38 -4.98 -4.53
C ALA A 49 -0.87 -4.27 -5.80
N SER A 50 -1.76 -3.64 -6.57
CA SER A 50 -1.38 -2.86 -7.76
C SER A 50 -0.51 -1.65 -7.45
N TYR A 51 -0.57 -1.11 -6.22
CA TYR A 51 0.27 0.00 -5.77
C TYR A 51 1.74 -0.39 -5.65
N ALA A 52 2.04 -1.68 -5.45
CA ALA A 52 3.40 -2.20 -5.37
C ALA A 52 4.09 -2.38 -6.73
N VAL A 53 3.34 -2.33 -7.84
CA VAL A 53 3.85 -2.62 -9.18
C VAL A 53 4.24 -1.32 -9.87
N ASP A 54 5.52 -1.15 -10.17
CA ASP A 54 6.05 -0.06 -10.98
C ASP A 54 5.50 -0.13 -12.41
N THR A 55 4.93 0.99 -12.83
CA THR A 55 4.32 1.19 -14.13
C THR A 55 4.36 2.68 -14.42
N PRO A 56 4.40 3.09 -15.70
CA PRO A 56 4.27 4.50 -16.04
C PRO A 56 3.07 5.12 -15.33
N TYR A 57 3.29 6.30 -14.77
CA TYR A 57 2.21 7.06 -14.17
C TYR A 57 1.25 7.52 -15.26
N GLU A 58 0.00 7.08 -15.18
CA GLU A 58 -1.09 7.56 -16.03
C GLU A 58 -1.88 8.61 -15.26
N ALA A 59 -1.40 9.87 -15.30
CA ALA A 59 -2.24 11.01 -14.93
C ALA A 59 -3.26 11.30 -16.03
N ALA A 60 -4.43 11.79 -15.62
CA ALA A 60 -5.55 12.26 -16.44
C ALA A 60 -6.62 11.21 -16.77
N LEU A 61 -7.59 11.07 -15.87
CA LEU A 61 -8.92 10.60 -16.29
C LEU A 61 -9.61 11.75 -17.05
N ARG A 62 -10.09 11.49 -18.26
CA ARG A 62 -10.92 12.45 -18.99
C ARG A 62 -12.39 12.14 -18.79
N ILE A 63 -13.10 13.01 -18.08
CA ILE A 63 -14.55 12.91 -17.88
C ILE A 63 -15.22 14.12 -18.52
N ALA A 64 -16.17 13.89 -19.43
CA ALA A 64 -16.96 14.94 -20.06
C ALA A 64 -16.10 16.11 -20.61
N GLY A 65 -14.97 15.78 -21.23
CA GLY A 65 -14.04 16.77 -21.80
C GLY A 65 -13.10 17.44 -20.80
N ARG A 66 -13.27 17.24 -19.48
CA ARG A 66 -12.38 17.75 -18.43
C ARG A 66 -11.31 16.73 -18.07
N THR A 67 -10.09 17.22 -17.85
CA THR A 67 -8.96 16.42 -17.37
C THR A 67 -8.93 16.46 -15.85
N LEU A 68 -8.86 15.29 -15.22
CA LEU A 68 -8.61 15.11 -13.79
C LEU A 68 -7.15 14.69 -13.58
N ASP A 69 -6.27 15.66 -13.34
CA ASP A 69 -4.84 15.51 -13.09
C ASP A 69 -4.44 15.63 -11.61
N THR A 70 -5.42 15.86 -10.73
CA THR A 70 -5.24 15.99 -9.28
C THR A 70 -5.33 14.65 -8.54
N LEU A 71 -5.34 13.51 -9.26
CA LEU A 71 -5.48 12.19 -8.64
C LEU A 71 -4.19 11.80 -7.91
N PRO A 72 -4.29 11.20 -6.71
CA PRO A 72 -3.12 10.76 -5.97
C PRO A 72 -2.35 9.69 -6.77
N ASP A 73 -1.03 9.76 -6.69
CA ASP A 73 -0.14 8.70 -7.19
C ASP A 73 0.22 7.76 -6.02
N PRO A 74 -0.44 6.61 -5.88
CA PRO A 74 -0.17 5.69 -4.79
C PRO A 74 1.26 5.13 -4.82
N ARG A 75 1.91 5.07 -6.00
CA ARG A 75 3.29 4.57 -6.13
C ARG A 75 4.27 5.59 -5.60
N ARG A 76 4.04 6.87 -5.88
CA ARG A 76 4.82 7.96 -5.27
C ARG A 76 4.69 7.93 -3.75
N LEU A 77 3.49 7.78 -3.21
CA LEU A 77 3.28 7.70 -1.76
C LEU A 77 3.95 6.46 -1.16
N LEU A 78 3.88 5.31 -1.85
CA LEU A 78 4.52 4.08 -1.38
C LEU A 78 6.05 4.18 -1.37
N ARG A 79 6.66 4.81 -2.39
CA ARG A 79 8.11 5.10 -2.40
C ARG A 79 8.50 5.99 -1.22
N GLN A 80 7.73 7.05 -0.96
CA GLN A 80 7.97 7.92 0.20
C GLN A 80 7.86 7.16 1.53
N LEU A 81 6.90 6.25 1.65
CA LEU A 81 6.74 5.44 2.85
C LEU A 81 7.93 4.48 3.07
N LEU A 82 8.46 3.90 1.98
CA LEU A 82 9.67 3.08 2.01
C LEU A 82 10.92 3.92 2.36
N ASP A 83 11.05 5.11 1.79
CA ASP A 83 12.14 6.06 2.08
C ASP A 83 12.12 6.51 3.56
N ASP A 84 10.94 6.64 4.15
CA ASP A 84 10.75 6.95 5.57
C ASP A 84 11.07 5.75 6.50
N GLY A 85 11.33 4.56 5.94
CA GLY A 85 11.77 3.36 6.67
C GLY A 85 10.67 2.37 7.03
N ALA A 86 9.45 2.53 6.49
CA ALA A 86 8.38 1.59 6.74
C ALA A 86 8.64 0.23 6.06
N THR A 87 8.17 -0.84 6.69
CA THR A 87 8.16 -2.15 6.04
C THR A 87 6.88 -2.34 5.25
N VAL A 88 7.00 -2.56 3.95
CA VAL A 88 5.85 -2.80 3.05
C VAL A 88 5.90 -4.23 2.52
N PHE A 89 4.80 -4.94 2.70
CA PHE A 89 4.54 -6.25 2.11
C PHE A 89 3.47 -6.18 1.03
N VAL A 90 3.52 -7.11 0.07
CA VAL A 90 2.45 -7.37 -0.89
C VAL A 90 2.12 -8.86 -0.91
N GLU A 91 0.83 -9.20 -0.90
CA GLU A 91 0.40 -10.59 -0.93
C GLU A 91 0.71 -11.24 -2.29
N GLU A 92 1.34 -12.41 -2.27
CA GLU A 92 1.79 -13.10 -3.50
C GLU A 92 0.64 -13.52 -4.43
N ALA A 93 -0.48 -13.95 -3.86
CA ALA A 93 -1.65 -14.36 -4.62
C ALA A 93 -2.24 -13.17 -5.40
N ASP A 94 -2.38 -12.02 -4.74
CA ASP A 94 -2.92 -10.80 -5.35
C ASP A 94 -1.96 -10.21 -6.38
N LEU A 95 -0.66 -10.23 -6.09
CA LEU A 95 0.35 -9.82 -7.07
C LEU A 95 0.31 -10.69 -8.33
N SER A 96 0.11 -12.00 -8.17
CA SER A 96 0.00 -12.94 -9.29
C SER A 96 -1.24 -12.69 -10.14
N ALA A 97 -2.35 -12.25 -9.53
CA ALA A 97 -3.57 -11.89 -10.23
C ALA A 97 -3.41 -10.68 -11.16
N LEU A 98 -2.39 -9.83 -10.94
CA LEU A 98 -2.04 -8.70 -11.83
C LEU A 98 -1.23 -9.12 -13.08
N GLY A 99 -0.92 -10.41 -13.20
CA GLY A 99 -0.24 -11.01 -14.35
C GLY A 99 1.19 -11.49 -14.07
N ALA A 100 1.68 -12.40 -14.91
CA ALA A 100 2.93 -13.15 -14.69
C ALA A 100 4.19 -12.27 -14.50
N ARG A 101 4.21 -11.08 -15.10
CA ARG A 101 5.34 -10.12 -15.01
C ARG A 101 5.18 -9.07 -13.91
N ALA A 102 4.09 -9.07 -13.14
CA ALA A 102 3.89 -8.08 -12.09
C ALA A 102 5.01 -8.13 -11.04
N ARG A 103 5.46 -9.34 -10.70
CA ARG A 103 6.58 -9.58 -9.77
C ARG A 103 7.93 -8.99 -10.23
N GLU A 104 8.15 -8.89 -11.54
CA GLU A 104 9.40 -8.37 -12.12
C GLU A 104 9.46 -6.84 -12.06
N ARG A 105 8.30 -6.21 -11.82
CA ARG A 105 8.12 -4.77 -11.76
C ARG A 105 7.80 -4.29 -10.36
N LEU A 106 8.11 -5.06 -9.31
CA LEU A 106 7.88 -4.57 -7.96
C LEU A 106 8.72 -3.32 -7.69
N LEU A 107 8.11 -2.34 -7.01
CA LEU A 107 8.83 -1.19 -6.50
C LEU A 107 9.97 -1.68 -5.58
N PRO A 108 11.19 -1.13 -5.72
CA PRO A 108 12.31 -1.50 -4.86
C PRO A 108 11.95 -1.35 -3.38
N GLY A 109 12.31 -2.35 -2.57
CA GLY A 109 12.03 -2.36 -1.13
C GLY A 109 10.70 -3.02 -0.73
N VAL A 110 9.74 -3.19 -1.64
CA VAL A 110 8.52 -3.95 -1.36
C VAL A 110 8.83 -5.45 -1.27
N ARG A 111 8.35 -6.08 -0.21
CA ARG A 111 8.58 -7.51 0.08
C ARG A 111 7.34 -8.32 -0.26
N ARG A 112 7.51 -9.47 -0.92
CA ARG A 112 6.42 -10.43 -1.10
C ARG A 112 6.16 -11.19 0.19
N VAL A 113 4.90 -11.53 0.45
CA VAL A 113 4.51 -12.38 1.56
C VAL A 113 3.39 -13.33 1.13
N ALA A 114 3.48 -14.61 1.53
CA ALA A 114 2.36 -15.53 1.38
C ALA A 114 1.28 -15.19 2.41
N GLY A 115 -0.01 -15.29 2.04
CA GLY A 115 -1.12 -14.96 2.95
C GLY A 115 -1.07 -15.76 4.26
N ALA A 116 -0.70 -17.04 4.19
CA ALA A 116 -0.55 -17.90 5.37
C ALA A 116 0.60 -17.45 6.30
N ASP A 117 1.72 -17.00 5.73
CA ASP A 117 2.86 -16.49 6.50
C ASP A 117 2.50 -15.17 7.19
N LEU A 118 1.64 -14.36 6.57
CA LEU A 118 1.20 -13.12 7.18
C LEU A 118 0.25 -13.38 8.35
N VAL A 119 -0.74 -14.26 8.17
CA VAL A 119 -1.72 -14.60 9.22
C VAL A 119 -1.02 -15.17 10.46
N SER A 120 -0.01 -16.03 10.26
CA SER A 120 0.76 -16.60 11.38
C SER A 120 1.57 -15.56 12.17
N ARG A 121 1.87 -14.40 11.58
CA ARG A 121 2.59 -13.28 12.23
C ARG A 121 1.68 -12.25 12.88
N TRP A 122 0.35 -12.35 12.74
CA TRP A 122 -0.56 -11.34 13.31
C TRP A 122 -0.43 -11.22 14.84
N SER A 123 -0.13 -12.32 15.52
CA SER A 123 0.13 -12.35 16.97
C SER A 123 1.39 -11.58 17.39
N ASP A 124 2.29 -11.28 16.45
CA ASP A 124 3.54 -10.56 16.73
C ASP A 124 3.31 -9.04 16.81
N TYR A 125 2.13 -8.56 16.39
CA TYR A 125 1.77 -7.15 16.38
C TYR A 125 0.87 -6.80 17.55
N ALA A 126 1.10 -5.63 18.14
CA ALA A 126 0.22 -5.11 19.19
C ALA A 126 -1.18 -4.81 18.65
N ARG A 127 -1.27 -4.41 17.38
CA ARG A 127 -2.50 -4.00 16.69
C ARG A 127 -2.47 -4.40 15.22
N VAL A 128 -3.62 -4.84 14.71
CA VAL A 128 -3.85 -5.07 13.27
C VAL A 128 -5.08 -4.30 12.85
N TRP A 129 -4.94 -3.42 11.85
CA TRP A 129 -6.03 -2.59 11.33
C TRP A 129 -6.25 -2.84 9.84
N PHE A 130 -7.50 -2.70 9.40
CA PHE A 130 -7.92 -2.92 8.02
C PHE A 130 -8.46 -1.62 7.42
N PHE A 131 -8.01 -1.31 6.20
CA PHE A 131 -8.36 -0.13 5.43
C PHE A 131 -8.81 -0.51 4.00
#